data_AF-A0A957UW21-F1
#
_entry.id   AF-A0A957UW21-F1
#
_cell.length_a   1.000
_cell.length_b   1.000
_cell.length_c   1.000
_cell.angle_alpha   90.00
_cell.angle_beta   90.00
_cell.angle_gamma   90.00
#
_symmetry.space_group_name_H-M   'P 1'
#
loop_
_entity.id
_entity.type
_entity.pdbx_description
1 polymer ?
#
loop_
_entity_poly.entity_id
_entity_poly.type
_entity_poly.pdbx_seq_one_letter_code
_entity_poly.pdbx_strand_id
1 'polypeptide(L)'
;LESSNWQSAAMQYQPDATGSQLTMSGYYTGNDAGDIFQEVYSRLGTETAAWVAWLLNTTALGQPAYVLASAWGSNVTVDTPVNDLLKFNGTFEGVASGGLTLLDGQVTATGNGTVVTLPAAGTTGGTAFLFVRDITGTAVDAIVTIECDTVVGMTTPTDKGSITFSDVGVYPLTISGTVETYVRVVIDDLGGATDFTAALVLCVADVTM
;
A
#
# COMPACT_ATOMS: atom_id res chain seq x y z
N LEU A 1 -40.27 -12.46 27.75
CA LEU A 1 -40.95 -11.33 27.09
C LEU A 1 -40.85 -10.17 28.06
N GLU A 2 -40.19 -9.05 27.85
CA GLU A 2 -39.41 -8.47 26.76
C GLU A 2 -38.74 -7.22 27.38
N SER A 3 -37.69 -6.75 26.73
CA SER A 3 -36.82 -5.62 27.08
C SER A 3 -37.53 -4.27 27.32
N SER A 4 -36.90 -3.40 28.12
CA SER A 4 -36.36 -2.08 27.69
C SER A 4 -36.49 -0.97 28.73
N ASN A 5 -35.33 -0.43 29.15
CA ASN A 5 -35.01 1.01 29.27
C ASN A 5 -34.09 1.31 30.46
N TRP A 6 -32.79 1.20 30.23
CA TRP A 6 -31.81 2.16 30.74
C TRP A 6 -30.79 2.42 29.62
N GLN A 7 -31.18 3.24 28.64
CA GLN A 7 -30.24 3.90 27.74
C GLN A 7 -29.32 4.78 28.61
N SER A 8 -28.06 4.39 28.73
CA SER A 8 -27.02 5.27 29.23
C SER A 8 -26.66 6.28 28.12
N ALA A 9 -26.93 7.56 28.38
CA ALA A 9 -26.61 8.69 27.53
C ALA A 9 -25.10 9.03 27.58
N ALA A 10 -24.24 8.04 27.33
CA ALA A 10 -22.78 8.18 27.38
C ALA A 10 -22.04 7.60 26.15
N MET A 11 -22.76 7.32 25.06
CA MET A 11 -22.13 7.04 23.76
C MET A 11 -22.46 8.13 22.72
N GLN A 12 -22.84 9.32 23.19
CA GLN A 12 -22.86 10.52 22.37
C GLN A 12 -21.44 11.10 22.38
N TYR A 13 -20.86 11.29 21.20
CA TYR A 13 -19.55 11.92 20.90
C TYR A 13 -18.29 11.07 21.08
N GLN A 14 -17.99 10.26 20.06
CA GLN A 14 -16.64 10.28 19.48
C GLN A 14 -16.79 10.56 17.98
N PRO A 15 -16.87 11.84 17.57
CA PRO A 15 -16.63 12.19 16.18
C PRO A 15 -15.14 11.99 15.92
N ASP A 16 -14.83 11.36 14.78
CA ASP A 16 -13.51 11.37 14.15
C ASP A 16 -12.46 10.35 14.65
N ALA A 17 -12.78 9.07 14.51
CA ALA A 17 -11.75 8.11 14.15
C ALA A 17 -12.18 7.42 12.85
N THR A 18 -11.63 7.88 11.71
CA THR A 18 -11.73 7.16 10.44
C THR A 18 -10.93 5.86 10.57
N GLY A 19 -11.50 4.88 11.26
CA GLY A 19 -10.94 3.55 11.44
C GLY A 19 -11.46 2.63 10.34
N SER A 20 -10.56 2.11 9.53
CA SER A 20 -10.83 1.02 8.60
C SER A 20 -10.16 -0.26 9.10
N GLN A 21 -10.85 -1.38 8.93
CA GLN A 21 -10.36 -2.68 9.38
C GLN A 21 -10.15 -3.58 8.17
N LEU A 22 -8.98 -4.20 8.07
CA LEU A 22 -8.68 -5.24 7.10
C LEU A 22 -8.52 -6.56 7.86
N THR A 23 -9.31 -7.56 7.46
CA THR A 23 -9.27 -8.90 8.06
C THR A 23 -8.76 -9.88 7.00
N MET A 24 -7.66 -10.57 7.31
CA MET A 24 -7.15 -11.68 6.50
C MET A 24 -7.45 -12.99 7.24
N SER A 25 -8.24 -13.86 6.63
CA SER A 25 -8.47 -15.22 7.12
C SER A 25 -8.09 -16.21 6.02
N GLY A 26 -7.10 -17.05 6.29
CA GLY A 26 -6.58 -18.00 5.30
C GLY A 26 -5.81 -19.16 5.90
N TYR A 27 -5.62 -20.20 5.10
CA TYR A 27 -4.72 -21.31 5.37
C TYR A 27 -3.47 -21.13 4.51
N TYR A 28 -2.31 -21.02 5.14
CA TYR A 28 -1.04 -20.92 4.43
C TYR A 28 -0.35 -22.29 4.41
N THR A 29 0.12 -22.70 3.24
CA THR A 29 0.94 -23.91 3.06
C THR A 29 2.20 -23.55 2.27
N GLY A 30 3.38 -23.78 2.83
CA GLY A 30 4.67 -23.47 2.19
C GLY A 30 5.77 -23.15 3.22
N ASN A 31 7.04 -23.28 2.82
CA ASN A 31 8.21 -23.09 3.70
C ASN A 31 8.34 -21.65 4.23
N ASP A 32 7.80 -20.67 3.49
CA ASP A 32 7.83 -19.23 3.81
C ASP A 32 6.59 -18.78 4.61
N ALA A 33 5.68 -19.69 4.94
CA ALA A 33 4.50 -19.36 5.75
C ALA A 33 4.90 -18.72 7.09
N GLY A 34 6.05 -19.13 7.66
CA GLY A 34 6.61 -18.63 8.91
C GLY A 34 7.05 -17.16 8.90
N ASP A 35 7.45 -16.63 7.75
CA ASP A 35 8.02 -15.26 7.66
C ASP A 35 6.93 -14.19 7.81
N ILE A 36 5.75 -14.45 7.25
CA ILE A 36 4.56 -13.59 7.44
C ILE A 36 4.14 -13.58 8.91
N PHE A 37 4.21 -14.72 9.61
CA PHE A 37 3.93 -14.77 11.05
C PHE A 37 4.97 -14.01 11.86
N GLN A 38 6.26 -14.13 11.53
CA GLN A 38 7.32 -13.41 12.22
C GLN A 38 7.18 -11.89 12.03
N GLU A 39 6.86 -11.44 10.82
CA GLU A 39 6.62 -10.02 10.54
C GLU A 39 5.38 -9.50 11.29
N VAL A 40 4.27 -10.23 11.28
CA VAL A 40 3.04 -9.80 11.99
C VAL A 40 3.21 -9.88 13.51
N TYR A 41 3.87 -10.90 14.04
CA TYR A 41 4.13 -11.06 15.48
C TYR A 41 5.15 -10.04 16.00
N SER A 42 6.20 -9.74 15.23
CA SER A 42 7.17 -8.69 15.58
C SER A 42 6.55 -7.29 15.64
N ARG A 43 5.43 -7.10 14.94
CA ARG A 43 4.65 -5.85 14.93
C ARG A 43 3.47 -5.86 15.90
N LEU A 44 3.18 -6.98 16.57
CA LEU A 44 2.11 -7.10 17.57
C LEU A 44 2.53 -6.36 18.85
N GLY A 45 1.83 -5.25 19.16
CA GLY A 45 2.09 -4.45 20.37
C GLY A 45 3.25 -3.45 20.27
N THR A 46 3.82 -3.24 19.08
CA THR A 46 4.82 -2.18 18.83
C THR A 46 4.14 -0.89 18.34
N GLU A 47 4.58 0.27 18.83
CA GLU A 47 4.08 1.58 18.41
C GLU A 47 4.61 2.07 17.05
N THR A 48 5.40 1.24 16.35
CA THR A 48 5.92 1.56 15.02
C THR A 48 4.80 1.46 13.99
N ALA A 49 4.51 2.57 13.31
CA ALA A 49 3.53 2.59 12.23
C ALA A 49 3.87 1.53 11.16
N ALA A 50 2.99 0.56 10.96
CA ALA A 50 3.08 -0.38 9.85
C ALA A 50 2.20 0.11 8.70
N TRP A 51 2.62 -0.19 7.47
CA TRP A 51 1.82 0.01 6.27
C TRP A 51 1.45 -1.35 5.71
N VAL A 52 0.16 -1.57 5.49
CA VAL A 52 -0.35 -2.80 4.86
C VAL A 52 -1.05 -2.42 3.58
N ALA A 53 -0.64 -3.02 2.46
CA ALA A 53 -1.30 -2.86 1.18
C ALA A 53 -1.99 -4.15 0.74
N TRP A 54 -3.22 -4.03 0.26
CA TRP A 54 -3.93 -5.10 -0.42
C TRP A 54 -4.02 -4.79 -1.91
N LEU A 55 -3.34 -5.59 -2.72
CA LEU A 55 -3.43 -5.58 -4.17
C LEU A 55 -4.53 -6.58 -4.56
N LEU A 56 -5.67 -6.11 -5.08
CA LEU A 56 -6.79 -7.01 -5.43
C LEU A 56 -6.47 -7.92 -6.61
N ASN A 57 -5.58 -7.47 -7.48
CA ASN A 57 -5.10 -8.22 -8.63
C ASN A 57 -3.65 -7.80 -8.95
N THR A 58 -2.76 -8.79 -9.07
CA THR A 58 -1.32 -8.60 -9.36
C THR A 58 -0.96 -8.94 -10.80
N THR A 59 -1.93 -9.32 -11.65
CA THR A 59 -1.65 -9.70 -13.05
C THR A 59 -1.54 -8.50 -14.01
N ALA A 60 -1.92 -7.30 -13.56
CA ALA A 60 -1.93 -6.08 -14.37
C ALA A 60 -1.79 -4.82 -13.49
N LEU A 61 -1.32 -3.73 -14.09
CA LEU A 61 -1.29 -2.41 -13.46
C LEU A 61 -2.63 -1.69 -13.63
N GLY A 62 -2.87 -0.64 -12.83
CA GLY A 62 -4.14 0.07 -12.79
C GLY A 62 -5.27 -0.72 -12.14
N GLN A 63 -4.93 -1.69 -11.29
CA GLN A 63 -5.91 -2.41 -10.49
C GLN A 63 -6.13 -1.66 -9.17
N PRO A 64 -7.35 -1.70 -8.60
CA PRO A 64 -7.61 -1.09 -7.31
C PRO A 64 -6.78 -1.79 -6.21
N ALA A 65 -6.22 -0.97 -5.34
CA ALA A 65 -5.45 -1.37 -4.18
C ALA A 65 -5.83 -0.51 -2.98
N TYR A 66 -5.72 -1.08 -1.78
CA TYR A 66 -6.00 -0.38 -0.54
C TYR A 66 -4.76 -0.36 0.33
N VAL A 67 -4.39 0.81 0.84
CA VAL A 67 -3.28 0.96 1.79
C VAL A 67 -3.84 1.40 3.13
N LEU A 68 -3.56 0.63 4.18
CA LEU A 68 -3.74 1.05 5.56
C LEU A 68 -2.47 1.73 6.04
N ALA A 69 -2.52 3.06 6.17
CA ALA A 69 -1.49 3.81 6.87
C ALA A 69 -1.71 3.66 8.38
N SER A 70 -0.62 3.43 9.12
CA SER A 70 -0.62 3.15 10.57
C SER A 70 -1.53 1.98 10.96
N ALA A 71 -1.31 0.81 10.36
CA ALA A 71 -1.97 -0.42 10.75
C ALA A 71 -1.42 -0.89 12.11
N TRP A 72 -2.26 -0.91 13.14
CA TRP A 72 -1.95 -1.58 14.40
C TRP A 72 -2.56 -2.98 14.32
N GLY A 73 -1.77 -4.02 14.65
CA GLY A 73 -2.30 -5.38 14.77
C GLY A 73 -3.21 -5.47 15.99
N SER A 74 -4.52 -5.34 15.80
CA SER A 74 -5.51 -5.30 16.89
C SER A 74 -5.80 -6.70 17.45
N ASN A 75 -5.68 -7.72 16.61
CA ASN A 75 -5.77 -9.12 17.03
C ASN A 75 -5.07 -10.04 16.01
N VAL A 76 -4.17 -10.88 16.48
CA VAL A 76 -3.51 -11.93 15.68
C VAL A 76 -3.75 -13.24 16.40
N THR A 77 -4.65 -14.07 15.87
CA THR A 77 -4.91 -15.42 16.41
C THR A 77 -4.43 -16.46 15.42
N VAL A 78 -3.55 -17.34 15.90
CA VAL A 78 -3.01 -18.46 15.13
C VAL A 78 -3.58 -19.74 15.73
N ASP A 79 -4.48 -20.38 14.98
CA ASP A 79 -5.00 -21.70 15.34
C ASP A 79 -4.30 -22.75 14.48
N THR A 80 -3.74 -23.78 15.12
CA THR A 80 -3.14 -24.95 14.46
C THR A 80 -4.03 -26.18 14.69
N PRO A 81 -5.20 -26.29 14.03
CA PRO A 81 -6.14 -27.37 14.28
C PRO A 81 -5.64 -28.75 13.80
N VAL A 82 -4.63 -28.79 12.91
CA VAL A 82 -4.03 -30.01 12.37
C VAL A 82 -2.53 -29.78 12.15
N ASN A 83 -1.70 -30.80 12.34
CA ASN A 83 -0.27 -30.75 12.01
C ASN A 83 -0.09 -30.31 10.54
N ASP A 84 0.82 -29.36 10.27
CA ASP A 84 1.04 -28.67 8.98
C ASP A 84 -0.03 -27.69 8.49
N LEU A 85 -1.04 -27.31 9.31
CA LEU A 85 -2.02 -26.29 8.92
C LEU A 85 -2.03 -25.12 9.91
N LEU A 86 -1.44 -23.99 9.48
CA LEU A 86 -1.50 -22.73 10.21
C LEU A 86 -2.70 -21.91 9.68
N LYS A 87 -3.72 -21.73 10.53
CA LYS A 87 -4.81 -20.79 10.27
C LYS A 87 -4.40 -19.43 10.83
N PHE A 88 -4.29 -18.44 9.94
CA PHE A 88 -4.01 -17.06 10.33
C PHE A 88 -5.31 -16.25 10.29
N ASN A 89 -5.64 -15.61 11.41
CA ASN A 89 -6.60 -14.51 11.43
C ASN A 89 -5.87 -13.26 11.92
N GLY A 90 -5.53 -12.37 11.00
CA GLY A 90 -4.94 -11.07 11.29
C GLY A 90 -5.94 -9.97 11.02
N THR A 91 -6.16 -9.13 12.02
CA THR A 91 -6.98 -7.92 11.89
C THR A 91 -6.09 -6.70 12.05
N PHE A 92 -6.05 -5.88 10.99
CA PHE A 92 -5.27 -4.66 10.92
C PHE A 92 -6.23 -3.47 10.92
N GLU A 93 -6.06 -2.55 11.86
CA GLU A 93 -6.87 -1.35 11.98
C GLU A 93 -6.02 -0.12 11.67
N GLY A 94 -6.50 0.75 10.79
CA GLY A 94 -5.78 1.96 10.37
C GLY A 94 -6.62 2.87 9.47
N VAL A 95 -6.02 3.91 8.92
CA VAL A 95 -6.69 4.79 7.96
C VAL A 95 -6.52 4.19 6.57
N ALA A 96 -7.63 3.76 5.94
CA ALA A 96 -7.60 3.23 4.59
C ALA A 96 -7.53 4.34 3.55
N SER A 97 -6.60 4.20 2.61
CA SER A 97 -6.53 4.97 1.38
C SER A 97 -6.76 4.02 0.20
N GLY A 98 -7.78 4.28 -0.61
CA GLY A 98 -8.00 3.58 -1.87
C GLY A 98 -7.16 4.21 -2.99
N GLY A 99 -6.56 3.38 -3.83
CA GLY A 99 -5.67 3.84 -4.89
C GLY A 99 -5.48 2.80 -5.99
N LEU A 100 -4.63 3.13 -6.95
CA LEU A 100 -4.33 2.30 -8.10
C LEU A 100 -2.87 1.85 -8.07
N THR A 101 -2.62 0.59 -8.44
CA THR A 101 -1.26 0.05 -8.58
C THR A 101 -0.60 0.62 -9.82
N LEU A 102 0.56 1.27 -9.67
CA LEU A 102 1.35 1.81 -10.80
C LEU A 102 2.62 1.01 -11.09
N LEU A 103 3.09 0.24 -10.12
CA LEU A 103 4.20 -0.71 -10.25
C LEU A 103 3.86 -1.95 -9.45
N ASP A 104 4.12 -3.14 -10.00
CA ASP A 104 4.09 -4.40 -9.28
C ASP A 104 4.97 -5.39 -10.03
N GLY A 105 6.17 -5.64 -9.50
CA GLY A 105 7.09 -6.62 -10.04
C GLY A 105 8.55 -6.20 -9.94
N GLN A 106 9.39 -6.90 -10.68
CA GLN A 106 10.82 -6.67 -10.77
C GLN A 106 11.12 -5.54 -11.77
N VAL A 107 12.05 -4.67 -11.39
CA VAL A 107 12.59 -3.59 -12.20
C VAL A 107 14.08 -3.82 -12.37
N THR A 108 14.53 -3.96 -13.62
CA THR A 108 15.92 -4.28 -13.97
C THR A 108 16.59 -3.18 -14.80
N ALA A 109 15.89 -2.08 -15.07
CA ALA A 109 16.37 -0.99 -15.91
C ALA A 109 15.67 0.32 -15.57
N THR A 110 16.34 1.42 -15.87
CA THR A 110 15.77 2.77 -15.80
C THR A 110 14.84 3.04 -16.98
N GLY A 111 13.96 4.03 -16.84
CA GLY A 111 13.08 4.51 -17.89
C GLY A 111 11.61 4.56 -17.50
N ASN A 112 10.78 4.80 -18.51
CA ASN A 112 9.35 5.04 -18.32
C ASN A 112 8.60 3.72 -18.10
N GLY A 113 7.81 3.68 -17.03
CA GLY A 113 6.87 2.61 -16.75
C GLY A 113 5.61 2.69 -17.62
N THR A 114 4.67 1.78 -17.32
CA THR A 114 3.38 1.72 -18.00
C THR A 114 2.50 2.90 -17.60
N VAL A 115 1.82 3.48 -18.59
CA VAL A 115 0.81 4.53 -18.35
C VAL A 115 -0.48 3.87 -17.84
N VAL A 116 -0.93 4.31 -16.68
CA VAL A 116 -2.20 3.93 -16.05
C VAL A 116 -3.20 5.08 -16.19
N THR A 117 -4.45 4.74 -16.45
CA THR A 117 -5.54 5.72 -16.58
C THR A 117 -6.34 5.76 -15.28
N LEU A 118 -6.34 6.89 -14.59
CA LEU A 118 -7.21 7.15 -13.46
C LEU A 118 -8.67 7.29 -13.93
N PRO A 119 -9.67 6.92 -13.13
CA PRO A 119 -11.09 7.12 -13.48
C PRO A 119 -11.46 8.62 -13.56
N ALA A 120 -10.73 9.47 -12.85
CA ALA A 120 -10.83 10.93 -12.91
C ALA A 120 -9.49 11.57 -12.50
N ALA A 121 -9.27 12.84 -12.90
CA ALA A 121 -8.19 13.64 -12.36
C ALA A 121 -8.51 14.08 -10.92
N GLY A 122 -7.49 14.15 -10.06
CA GLY A 122 -7.61 14.67 -8.69
C GLY A 122 -7.09 16.11 -8.60
N THR A 123 -7.68 16.93 -7.72
CA THR A 123 -7.28 18.34 -7.56
C THR A 123 -6.53 18.63 -6.26
N THR A 124 -6.59 17.71 -5.30
CA THR A 124 -6.14 17.92 -3.92
C THR A 124 -4.80 17.23 -3.62
N GLY A 125 -4.24 16.52 -4.61
CA GLY A 125 -3.02 15.73 -4.46
C GLY A 125 -3.32 14.31 -4.00
N GLY A 126 -2.51 13.77 -3.12
CA GLY A 126 -2.66 12.40 -2.64
C GLY A 126 -1.42 11.87 -1.94
N THR A 127 -1.30 10.55 -1.89
CA THR A 127 -0.12 9.88 -1.36
C THR A 127 0.22 8.68 -2.22
N ALA A 128 1.47 8.57 -2.62
CA ALA A 128 2.03 7.37 -3.22
C ALA A 128 2.76 6.56 -2.15
N PHE A 129 2.65 5.24 -2.21
CA PHE A 129 3.36 4.33 -1.31
C PHE A 129 4.17 3.35 -2.14
N LEU A 130 5.50 3.42 -2.05
CA LEU A 130 6.40 2.46 -2.66
C LEU A 130 6.79 1.39 -1.63
N PHE A 131 6.40 0.15 -1.88
CA PHE A 131 6.77 -1.03 -1.13
C PHE A 131 7.91 -1.74 -1.85
N VAL A 132 9.15 -1.50 -1.40
CA VAL A 132 10.33 -2.24 -1.87
C VAL A 132 10.34 -3.57 -1.13
N ARG A 133 10.22 -4.67 -1.86
CA ARG A 133 10.11 -6.04 -1.32
C ARG A 133 11.45 -6.77 -1.34
N ASP A 134 12.27 -6.52 -2.35
CA ASP A 134 13.58 -7.15 -2.51
C ASP A 134 14.52 -6.26 -3.35
N ILE A 135 15.82 -6.38 -3.13
CA ILE A 135 16.87 -5.68 -3.88
C ILE A 135 17.99 -6.67 -4.20
N THR A 136 18.27 -6.87 -5.49
CA THR A 136 19.43 -7.64 -5.95
C THR A 136 20.64 -6.72 -6.10
N GLY A 137 21.67 -6.95 -5.30
CA GLY A 137 22.88 -6.12 -5.27
C GLY A 137 22.83 -5.09 -4.14
N THR A 138 23.30 -3.87 -4.40
CA THR A 138 23.29 -2.78 -3.41
C THR A 138 22.68 -1.55 -4.05
N ALA A 139 21.56 -1.08 -3.51
CA ALA A 139 20.97 0.20 -3.86
C ALA A 139 21.51 1.29 -2.93
N VAL A 140 21.94 2.41 -3.51
CA VAL A 140 22.27 3.64 -2.79
C VAL A 140 21.55 4.76 -3.53
N ASP A 141 20.58 5.37 -2.86
CA ASP A 141 19.79 6.48 -3.38
C ASP A 141 19.12 6.16 -4.74
N ALA A 142 18.54 4.97 -4.89
CA ALA A 142 17.70 4.63 -6.03
C ALA A 142 16.47 5.54 -6.08
N ILE A 143 16.03 5.93 -7.29
CA ILE A 143 15.03 6.98 -7.48
C ILE A 143 13.89 6.50 -8.37
N VAL A 144 12.67 6.70 -7.87
CA VAL A 144 11.42 6.42 -8.58
C VAL A 144 10.53 7.66 -8.56
N THR A 145 10.23 8.21 -9.73
CA THR A 145 9.40 9.41 -9.90
C THR A 145 7.99 9.05 -10.36
N ILE A 146 6.99 9.81 -9.88
CA ILE A 146 5.62 9.73 -10.40
C ILE A 146 5.37 10.94 -11.28
N GLU A 147 4.92 10.68 -12.51
CA GLU A 147 4.52 11.72 -13.46
C GLU A 147 3.08 11.51 -13.90
N CYS A 148 2.43 12.60 -14.31
CA CYS A 148 1.17 12.49 -15.03
C CYS A 148 0.95 13.57 -16.08
N ASP A 149 -0.02 13.32 -16.95
CA ASP A 149 -0.38 14.18 -18.08
C ASP A 149 -1.90 14.12 -18.32
N THR A 150 -2.38 15.14 -19.02
CA THR A 150 -3.74 15.24 -19.56
C THR A 150 -3.93 14.41 -20.83
N VAL A 151 -2.84 13.96 -21.47
CA VAL A 151 -2.88 13.13 -22.69
C VAL A 151 -2.25 11.75 -22.47
N VAL A 152 -2.87 10.73 -23.06
CA VAL A 152 -2.43 9.32 -22.93
C VAL A 152 -0.98 9.09 -23.38
N GLY A 153 -0.50 9.89 -24.34
CA GLY A 153 0.85 9.81 -24.87
C GLY A 153 1.93 10.35 -23.93
N MET A 154 1.56 10.98 -22.80
CA MET A 154 2.48 11.61 -21.86
C MET A 154 3.49 12.53 -22.58
N THR A 155 3.00 13.43 -23.44
CA THR A 155 3.84 14.29 -24.29
C THR A 155 4.44 15.48 -23.54
N THR A 156 3.77 15.92 -22.48
CA THR A 156 4.17 17.02 -21.61
C THR A 156 3.92 16.59 -20.16
N PRO A 157 4.61 15.54 -19.69
CA PRO A 157 4.39 15.01 -18.36
C PRO A 157 4.77 16.05 -17.31
N THR A 158 3.98 16.11 -16.25
CA THR A 158 4.25 16.91 -15.07
C THR A 158 4.72 15.98 -13.95
N ASP A 159 5.89 16.28 -13.41
CA ASP A 159 6.45 15.62 -12.24
C ASP A 159 5.60 15.91 -10.98
N LYS A 160 5.27 14.85 -10.23
CA LYS A 160 4.52 14.90 -8.98
C LYS A 160 5.36 14.57 -7.75
N GLY A 161 6.62 14.20 -7.96
CA GLY A 161 7.62 13.96 -6.93
C GLY A 161 8.33 12.62 -7.10
N SER A 162 9.48 12.52 -6.42
CA SER A 162 10.36 11.36 -6.45
C SER A 162 10.47 10.71 -5.07
N ILE A 163 10.61 9.40 -5.06
CA ILE A 163 10.91 8.57 -3.90
C ILE A 163 12.35 8.11 -4.02
N THR A 164 13.14 8.34 -2.97
CA THR A 164 14.52 7.84 -2.85
C THR A 164 14.58 6.72 -1.83
N PHE A 165 15.27 5.62 -2.15
CA PHE A 165 15.45 4.48 -1.25
C PHE A 165 16.82 3.82 -1.42
N SER A 166 17.26 3.13 -0.37
CA SER A 166 18.52 2.36 -0.35
C SER A 166 18.35 0.96 0.24
N ASP A 167 17.18 0.64 0.79
CA ASP A 167 16.91 -0.62 1.49
C ASP A 167 15.48 -1.11 1.19
N VAL A 168 15.20 -2.35 1.57
CA VAL A 168 13.84 -2.93 1.58
C VAL A 168 13.00 -2.22 2.64
N GLY A 169 11.78 -1.82 2.28
CA GLY A 169 10.92 -1.03 3.16
C GLY A 169 9.76 -0.34 2.45
N VAL A 170 9.05 0.50 3.20
CA VAL A 170 7.93 1.29 2.67
C VAL A 170 8.28 2.77 2.70
N TYR A 171 8.10 3.42 1.55
CA TYR A 171 8.46 4.81 1.34
C TYR A 171 7.22 5.59 0.87
N PRO A 172 6.55 6.35 1.77
CA PRO A 172 5.44 7.20 1.39
C PRO A 172 5.93 8.53 0.79
N LEU A 173 5.23 9.00 -0.24
CA LEU A 173 5.42 10.32 -0.84
C LEU A 173 4.09 11.07 -0.84
N THR A 174 4.08 12.24 -0.20
CA THR A 174 2.97 13.18 -0.30
C THR A 174 2.99 13.86 -1.66
N ILE A 175 1.90 13.74 -2.41
CA ILE A 175 1.69 14.41 -3.69
C ILE A 175 0.79 15.61 -3.45
N SER A 176 1.17 16.77 -4.00
CA SER A 176 0.40 18.00 -3.87
C SER A 176 -0.07 18.50 -5.23
N GLY A 177 -1.17 19.27 -5.22
CA GLY A 177 -1.75 19.85 -6.42
C GLY A 177 -2.50 18.85 -7.29
N THR A 178 -2.74 19.23 -8.54
CA THR A 178 -3.50 18.40 -9.49
C THR A 178 -2.72 17.14 -9.85
N VAL A 179 -3.42 15.99 -9.86
CA VAL A 179 -2.95 14.74 -10.46
C VAL A 179 -3.81 14.47 -11.69
N GLU A 180 -3.21 14.57 -12.86
CA GLU A 180 -3.90 14.39 -14.14
C GLU A 180 -4.24 12.91 -14.41
N THR A 181 -5.12 12.68 -15.39
CA THR A 181 -5.75 11.38 -15.63
C THR A 181 -4.78 10.28 -16.03
N TYR A 182 -3.72 10.58 -16.77
CA TYR A 182 -2.74 9.58 -17.21
C TYR A 182 -1.51 9.66 -16.33
N VAL A 183 -1.27 8.63 -15.54
CA VAL A 183 -0.17 8.56 -14.57
C VAL A 183 0.82 7.47 -14.98
N ARG A 184 2.10 7.67 -14.70
CA ARG A 184 3.12 6.62 -14.82
C ARG A 184 4.16 6.76 -13.74
N VAL A 185 4.89 5.67 -13.53
CA VAL A 185 6.13 5.67 -12.77
C VAL A 185 7.29 5.82 -13.76
N VAL A 186 8.33 6.56 -13.37
CA VAL A 186 9.62 6.63 -14.05
C VAL A 186 10.68 6.11 -13.08
N ILE A 187 11.51 5.19 -13.56
CA ILE A 187 12.65 4.67 -12.83
C ILE A 187 13.85 5.51 -13.24
N ASP A 188 14.25 6.46 -12.41
CA ASP A 188 15.32 7.40 -12.75
C ASP A 188 16.70 6.80 -12.48
N ASP A 189 16.84 6.09 -11.35
CA ASP A 189 18.09 5.44 -10.95
C ASP A 189 17.82 4.15 -10.17
N LEU A 190 18.64 3.12 -10.40
CA LEU A 190 18.66 1.88 -9.61
C LEU A 190 19.58 1.98 -8.38
N GLY A 191 20.34 3.08 -8.24
CA GLY A 191 21.26 3.28 -7.11
C GLY A 191 22.42 2.28 -7.09
N GLY A 192 22.78 1.71 -8.25
CA GLY A 192 23.79 0.65 -8.34
C GLY A 192 23.27 -0.78 -8.12
N ALA A 193 21.98 -0.95 -7.81
CA ALA A 193 21.37 -2.28 -7.77
C ALA A 193 21.31 -2.90 -9.18
N THR A 194 21.34 -4.23 -9.24
CA THR A 194 21.09 -4.96 -10.50
C THR A 194 19.61 -4.95 -10.83
N ASP A 195 18.78 -5.16 -9.82
CA ASP A 195 17.33 -5.06 -9.90
C ASP A 195 16.73 -4.86 -8.51
N PHE A 196 15.47 -4.45 -8.48
CA PHE A 196 14.65 -4.47 -7.27
C PHE A 196 13.24 -4.95 -7.60
N THR A 197 12.58 -5.56 -6.62
CA THR A 197 11.17 -5.94 -6.72
C THR A 197 10.35 -5.02 -5.84
N ALA A 198 9.37 -4.32 -6.41
CA ALA A 198 8.56 -3.35 -5.68
C ALA A 198 7.10 -3.35 -6.11
N ALA A 199 6.24 -2.77 -5.28
CA ALA A 199 4.88 -2.40 -5.64
C ALA A 199 4.63 -0.93 -5.29
N LEU A 200 4.04 -0.15 -6.19
CA LEU A 200 3.68 1.24 -5.95
C LEU A 200 2.18 1.41 -6.04
N VAL A 201 1.57 1.97 -5.00
CA VAL A 201 0.15 2.32 -4.97
C VAL A 201 0.01 3.84 -4.93
N LEU A 202 -0.74 4.41 -5.86
CA LEU A 202 -1.09 5.82 -5.90
C LEU A 202 -2.51 6.02 -5.37
N CYS A 203 -2.63 6.68 -4.22
CA CYS A 203 -3.91 7.08 -3.63
C CYS A 203 -4.13 8.57 -3.92
N VAL A 204 -4.98 8.89 -4.90
CA VAL A 204 -5.30 10.28 -5.26
C VAL A 204 -6.49 10.76 -4.44
N ALA A 205 -6.36 11.91 -3.79
CA ALA A 205 -7.44 12.53 -3.04
C ALA A 205 -8.61 12.88 -3.97
N ASP A 206 -9.84 12.70 -3.48
CA ASP A 206 -11.10 12.97 -4.18
C ASP A 206 -11.39 12.09 -5.41
N VAL A 207 -10.50 11.14 -5.74
CA VAL A 207 -10.74 10.12 -6.76
C VAL A 207 -11.29 8.88 -6.06
N THR A 208 -12.59 8.63 -6.26
CA THR A 208 -13.25 7.42 -5.73
C THR A 208 -13.04 6.24 -6.67
N MET A 209 -12.87 5.06 -6.07
CA MET A 209 -12.70 3.77 -6.75
C MET A 209 -13.92 2.89 -6.55
#